data_AF-A0A0D2XFQ3-F1
#
_entry.id   AF-A0A0D2XFQ3-F1
#
_cell.length_a   1.000
_cell.length_b   1.000
_cell.length_c   1.000
_cell.angle_alpha   90.00
_cell.angle_beta   90.00
_cell.angle_gamma   90.00
#
_symmetry.space_group_name_H-M   'P 1'
#
loop_
_entity.id
_entity.type
_entity.pdbx_description
1 polymer ?
#
loop_
_entity_poly.entity_id
_entity_poly.type
_entity_poly.pdbx_seq_one_letter_code
_entity_poly.pdbx_strand_id
1 'polypeptide(L)'
;MAAFSKNVVFDVVGTLVSYKHLYEAIKKRLGHKLIPQGIQPTLLGICWLEMAEVSTSESKPWFAAAHLWDASGAQSVGFNTAYSTILEGEYLSEIYGELDVVAETLPVMADRIIVASKQ
;
A
#
# COMPACT_ATOMS: atom_id res chain seq x y z
N MET A 1 2.76 -48.98 -6.97
CA MET A 1 1.56 -48.11 -6.88
C MET A 1 2.03 -46.72 -6.54
N ALA A 2 1.77 -45.73 -7.39
CA ALA A 2 2.09 -44.34 -7.06
C ALA A 2 1.18 -43.91 -5.89
N ALA A 3 1.77 -43.45 -4.79
CA ALA A 3 1.01 -42.94 -3.65
C ALA A 3 0.26 -41.68 -4.12
N PHE A 4 -1.07 -41.68 -4.01
CA PHE A 4 -1.86 -40.48 -4.27
C PHE A 4 -1.53 -39.42 -3.22
N SER A 5 -0.77 -38.40 -3.61
CA SER A 5 -0.57 -37.21 -2.77
C SER A 5 -1.87 -36.41 -2.75
N LYS A 6 -2.54 -36.41 -1.59
CA LYS A 6 -3.72 -35.59 -1.36
C LYS A 6 -3.26 -34.19 -0.98
N ASN A 7 -3.37 -33.25 -1.91
CA ASN A 7 -3.08 -31.85 -1.67
C ASN A 7 -4.39 -31.12 -1.39
N VAL A 8 -4.40 -30.33 -0.32
CA VAL A 8 -5.51 -29.44 0.02
C VAL A 8 -4.99 -28.02 0.00
N VAL A 9 -5.69 -27.14 -0.71
CA VAL A 9 -5.46 -25.70 -0.72
C VAL A 9 -6.70 -25.05 -0.14
N PHE A 10 -6.50 -24.08 0.75
CA PHE A 10 -7.59 -23.27 1.28
C PHE A 10 -7.13 -21.83 1.42
N ASP A 11 -8.12 -20.96 1.46
CA ASP A 11 -7.96 -19.53 1.58
C ASP A 11 -7.28 -19.16 2.91
N VAL A 12 -6.62 -18.00 2.96
CA VAL A 12 -5.91 -17.50 4.14
C VAL A 12 -6.77 -16.43 4.83
N VAL A 13 -7.29 -15.47 4.08
CA VAL A 13 -8.10 -14.38 4.62
C VAL A 13 -9.51 -14.89 4.88
N GLY A 14 -10.08 -14.63 6.06
CA GLY A 14 -11.39 -15.16 6.43
C GLY A 14 -11.40 -16.64 6.84
N THR A 15 -10.30 -17.38 6.59
CA THR A 15 -10.11 -18.77 7.05
C THR A 15 -9.10 -18.87 8.20
N LEU A 16 -7.90 -18.29 8.04
CA LEU A 16 -6.83 -18.30 9.06
C LEU A 16 -6.60 -16.94 9.72
N VAL A 17 -6.79 -15.84 8.98
CA VAL A 17 -6.57 -14.48 9.49
C VAL A 17 -7.81 -13.62 9.29
N SER A 18 -8.00 -12.65 10.19
CA SER A 18 -9.04 -11.63 10.08
C SER A 18 -8.45 -10.24 10.28
N TYR A 19 -9.13 -9.24 9.73
CA TYR A 19 -8.72 -7.83 9.82
C TYR A 19 -8.89 -7.23 11.23
N LYS A 20 -9.41 -8.00 12.19
CA LYS A 20 -9.67 -7.54 13.56
C LYS A 20 -8.44 -6.95 14.23
N HIS A 21 -7.30 -7.66 14.19
CA HIS A 21 -6.08 -7.20 14.85
C HIS A 21 -5.52 -5.94 14.20
N LEU A 22 -5.65 -5.81 12.87
CA LEU A 22 -5.29 -4.60 12.13
C LEU A 22 -6.14 -3.41 12.61
N TYR A 23 -7.48 -3.56 12.63
CA TYR A 23 -8.38 -2.48 13.05
C TYR A 23 -8.15 -2.05 14.50
N GLU A 24 -7.95 -3.00 15.41
CA GLU A 24 -7.64 -2.70 16.82
C GLU A 24 -6.28 -1.99 16.96
N ALA A 25 -5.28 -2.40 16.17
CA ALA A 25 -3.97 -1.76 16.13
C ALA A 25 -4.04 -0.30 15.65
N ILE A 26 -4.87 -0.02 14.63
CA ILE A 26 -5.10 1.32 14.10
C ILE A 26 -5.86 2.18 15.13
N LYS A 27 -6.94 1.64 15.70
CA LYS A 27 -7.72 2.31 16.74
C LYS A 27 -6.87 2.64 17.97
N LYS A 28 -6.03 1.72 18.44
CA LYS A 28 -5.13 1.93 19.58
C LYS A 28 -4.14 3.07 19.35
N ARG A 29 -3.59 3.19 18.13
CA ARG A 29 -2.56 4.18 17.80
C ARG A 29 -3.14 5.55 17.44
N LEU A 30 -4.21 5.57 16.65
CA LEU A 30 -4.71 6.78 16.00
C LEU A 30 -6.09 7.23 16.52
N GLY A 31 -6.81 6.36 17.24
CA GLY A 31 -8.18 6.61 17.66
C GLY A 31 -8.37 7.89 18.49
N HIS A 32 -7.43 8.20 19.39
CA HIS A 32 -7.48 9.40 20.22
C HIS A 32 -7.45 10.71 19.43
N LYS A 33 -6.92 10.71 18.20
CA LYS A 33 -6.91 11.88 17.30
C LYS A 33 -8.06 11.87 16.31
N LEU A 34 -8.40 10.70 15.76
CA LEU A 34 -9.37 10.57 14.68
C LEU A 34 -10.82 10.63 15.16
N ILE A 35 -11.12 9.96 16.28
CA ILE A 35 -12.49 9.86 16.81
C ILE A 35 -13.08 11.24 17.17
N PRO A 36 -12.35 12.16 17.83
CA PRO A 36 -12.87 13.51 18.11
C PRO A 36 -13.21 14.33 16.87
N GLN A 37 -12.61 14.01 15.72
CA GLN A 37 -12.86 14.66 14.43
C GLN A 37 -13.98 13.95 13.64
N GLY A 38 -14.65 12.96 14.22
CA GLY A 38 -15.67 12.16 13.55
C GLY A 38 -15.12 11.12 12.56
N ILE A 39 -13.81 10.88 12.54
CA ILE A 39 -13.17 9.95 11.62
C ILE A 39 -13.03 8.59 12.30
N GLN A 40 -13.65 7.56 11.72
CA GLN A 40 -13.53 6.19 12.24
C GLN A 40 -12.17 5.60 11.88
N PRO A 41 -11.32 5.20 12.85
CA PRO A 41 -9.99 4.65 12.56
C PRO A 41 -10.03 3.39 11.68
N THR A 42 -11.10 2.59 11.77
CA THR A 42 -11.33 1.42 10.93
C THR A 42 -11.41 1.76 9.44
N LEU A 43 -11.88 2.98 9.09
CA LEU A 43 -11.95 3.44 7.70
C LEU A 43 -10.56 3.48 7.06
N LEU A 44 -9.51 3.83 7.81
CA LEU A 44 -8.13 3.79 7.30
C LEU A 44 -7.69 2.36 6.98
N GLY A 45 -8.04 1.39 7.83
CA GLY A 45 -7.74 -0.01 7.60
C GLY A 45 -8.46 -0.55 6.37
N ILE A 46 -9.74 -0.19 6.20
CA ILE A 46 -10.53 -0.56 5.02
C ILE A 46 -9.95 0.07 3.76
N CYS A 47 -9.68 1.37 3.75
CA CYS A 47 -9.07 2.04 2.59
C CYS A 47 -7.71 1.44 2.23
N TRP A 48 -6.90 1.05 3.21
CA TRP A 48 -5.62 0.40 2.93
C TRP A 48 -5.81 -0.97 2.26
N LEU A 49 -6.73 -1.79 2.76
CA LEU A 49 -7.01 -3.11 2.20
C LEU A 49 -7.69 -3.03 0.83
N GLU A 50 -8.69 -2.16 0.66
CA GLU A 50 -9.43 -1.97 -0.59
C GLU A 50 -8.56 -1.34 -1.69
N MET A 51 -7.62 -0.44 -1.35
CA MET A 51 -6.65 0.07 -2.33
C MET A 51 -5.65 -0.98 -2.79
N ALA A 52 -5.48 -2.08 -2.04
CA ALA A 52 -4.71 -3.24 -2.47
C ALA A 52 -5.54 -4.20 -3.34
N GLU A 53 -6.88 -4.18 -3.25
CA GLU A 53 -7.77 -5.11 -3.96
C GLU A 53 -8.49 -4.50 -5.18
N VAL A 54 -8.59 -3.16 -5.30
CA VAL A 54 -9.31 -2.51 -6.41
C VAL A 54 -8.41 -1.54 -7.20
N SER A 55 -8.08 -1.93 -8.43
CA SER A 55 -7.79 -1.00 -9.53
C SER A 55 -8.77 -1.26 -10.67
N THR A 56 -9.95 -0.64 -10.59
CA THR A 56 -10.83 -0.43 -11.75
C THR A 56 -11.09 1.07 -11.90
N SER A 57 -10.04 1.83 -12.20
CA SER A 57 -10.15 3.20 -12.71
C SER A 57 -9.71 3.21 -14.18
N GLU A 58 -10.29 4.06 -15.02
CA GLU A 58 -9.84 4.25 -16.41
C GLU A 58 -8.40 4.78 -16.50
N SER A 59 -7.86 5.31 -15.39
CA SER A 59 -6.49 5.79 -15.25
C SER A 59 -5.59 4.78 -14.54
N LYS A 60 -4.30 4.80 -14.87
CA LYS A 60 -3.27 3.99 -14.22
C LYS A 60 -3.20 4.36 -12.72
N PRO A 61 -3.47 3.43 -11.78
CA PRO A 61 -3.52 3.72 -10.35
C PRO A 61 -2.14 4.09 -9.77
N TRP A 62 -2.11 4.88 -8.71
CA TRP A 62 -0.88 5.21 -7.97
C TRP A 62 -0.66 4.28 -6.78
N PHE A 63 0.58 3.82 -6.61
CA PHE A 63 1.07 3.10 -5.44
C PHE A 63 2.18 3.92 -4.78
N ALA A 64 1.91 4.45 -3.59
CA ALA A 64 2.85 5.25 -2.83
C ALA A 64 3.38 4.46 -1.64
N ALA A 65 4.70 4.35 -1.49
CA ALA A 65 5.33 3.58 -0.43
C ALA A 65 6.55 4.29 0.18
N ALA A 66 6.89 3.91 1.41
CA ALA A 66 8.11 4.35 2.09
C ALA A 66 9.24 3.32 1.99
N HIS A 67 8.99 2.14 1.41
CA HIS A 67 10.00 1.15 1.08
C HIS A 67 10.13 1.04 -0.45
N LEU A 68 11.36 1.10 -0.98
CA LEU A 68 11.59 1.05 -2.43
C LEU A 68 11.10 -0.26 -3.06
N TRP A 69 11.30 -1.40 -2.40
CA TRP A 69 10.92 -2.71 -2.94
C TRP A 69 9.39 -2.87 -3.13
N ASP A 70 8.58 -2.15 -2.35
CA ASP A 70 7.12 -2.17 -2.46
C ASP A 70 6.68 -1.35 -3.69
N ALA A 71 7.26 -0.15 -3.85
CA ALA A 71 7.01 0.70 -5.00
C ALA A 71 7.51 0.05 -6.31
N SER A 72 8.72 -0.49 -6.32
CA SER A 72 9.30 -1.21 -7.46
C SER A 72 8.45 -2.43 -7.86
N GLY A 73 8.00 -3.22 -6.87
CA GLY A 73 7.08 -4.33 -7.10
C GLY A 73 5.77 -3.87 -7.74
N ALA A 74 5.16 -2.80 -7.23
CA ALA A 74 3.94 -2.24 -7.80
C ALA A 74 4.14 -1.71 -9.24
N GLN A 75 5.29 -1.11 -9.54
CA GLN A 75 5.59 -0.61 -10.89
C GLN A 75 5.58 -1.74 -11.92
N SER A 76 6.13 -2.91 -11.55
CA SER A 76 6.23 -4.08 -12.43
C SER A 76 4.87 -4.65 -12.87
N VAL A 77 3.81 -4.35 -12.09
CA VAL A 77 2.43 -4.78 -12.37
C VAL A 77 1.54 -3.63 -12.87
N GLY A 78 2.15 -2.51 -13.26
CA GLY A 78 1.48 -1.44 -14.01
C GLY A 78 0.93 -0.31 -13.16
N PHE A 79 1.43 -0.07 -11.95
CA PHE A 79 1.11 1.13 -11.16
C PHE A 79 1.99 2.32 -11.56
N ASN A 80 1.49 3.54 -11.38
CA ASN A 80 2.33 4.71 -11.17
C ASN A 80 2.86 4.65 -9.73
N THR A 81 4.09 5.05 -9.49
CA THR A 81 4.77 4.75 -8.25
C THR A 81 5.37 5.99 -7.62
N ALA A 82 5.19 6.11 -6.31
CA ALA A 82 5.71 7.23 -5.55
C ALA A 82 6.46 6.73 -4.31
N TYR A 83 7.66 7.23 -4.10
CA TYR A 83 8.53 6.85 -2.99
C TYR A 83 8.87 8.05 -2.10
N SER A 84 8.71 7.86 -0.79
CA SER A 84 9.08 8.86 0.21
C SER A 84 10.36 8.45 0.95
N THR A 85 11.39 9.28 0.89
CA THR A 85 12.69 9.01 1.56
C THR A 85 12.67 9.28 3.07
N ILE A 86 11.59 9.86 3.60
CA ILE A 86 11.53 10.36 4.99
C ILE A 86 11.90 9.32 6.07
N LEU A 87 11.69 8.02 5.80
CA LEU A 87 12.00 6.95 6.76
C LEU A 87 13.19 6.08 6.36
N GLU A 88 13.36 5.80 5.06
CA GLU A 88 14.40 4.87 4.58
C GLU A 88 15.59 5.55 3.91
N GLY A 89 15.51 6.87 3.71
CA GLY A 89 16.63 7.68 3.26
C GLY A 89 16.96 7.51 1.78
N GLU A 90 17.94 6.69 1.46
CA GLU A 90 18.56 6.70 0.13
C GLU A 90 17.65 6.16 -0.97
N TYR A 91 17.62 6.85 -2.11
CA TYR A 91 16.91 6.38 -3.29
C TYR A 91 17.81 5.47 -4.14
N LEU A 92 17.68 4.16 -3.96
CA LEU A 92 18.52 3.12 -4.56
C LEU A 92 18.02 2.68 -5.95
N SER A 93 17.92 3.60 -6.91
CA SER A 93 17.37 3.31 -8.25
C SER A 93 18.21 2.31 -9.06
N GLU A 94 19.52 2.20 -8.79
CA GLU A 94 20.39 1.19 -9.41
C GLU A 94 19.96 -0.26 -9.09
N ILE A 95 19.32 -0.47 -7.94
CA ILE A 95 18.85 -1.79 -7.49
C ILE A 95 17.38 -2.00 -7.86
N TYR A 96 16.55 -0.97 -7.69
CA TYR A 96 15.09 -1.09 -7.72
C TYR A 96 14.41 -0.43 -8.92
N GLY A 97 15.18 0.24 -9.78
CA GLY A 97 14.70 0.97 -10.94
C GLY A 97 14.20 2.39 -10.62
N GLU A 98 13.91 3.11 -11.70
CA GLU A 98 13.38 4.48 -11.65
C GLU A 98 11.87 4.48 -11.38
N LEU A 99 11.43 5.25 -10.39
CA LEU A 99 10.03 5.39 -9.98
C LEU A 99 9.45 6.70 -10.54
N ASP A 100 8.13 6.78 -10.67
CA ASP A 100 7.47 7.93 -11.29
C ASP A 100 7.60 9.21 -10.43
N VAL A 101 7.61 9.06 -9.10
CA VAL A 101 7.83 10.15 -8.14
C VAL A 101 8.74 9.68 -7.01
N VAL A 102 9.73 10.51 -6.67
CA VAL A 102 10.52 10.38 -5.44
C VAL A 102 10.48 11.71 -4.71
N ALA A 103 10.33 11.72 -3.39
CA ALA A 103 10.28 12.95 -2.60
C ALA A 103 10.77 12.77 -1.16
N GLU A 104 11.20 13.87 -0.54
CA GLU A 104 11.77 13.86 0.81
C GLU A 104 10.73 13.76 1.93
N THR A 105 9.48 14.14 1.63
CA THR A 105 8.38 14.15 2.59
C THR A 105 7.06 13.78 1.91
N LEU A 106 6.11 13.29 2.70
CA LEU A 106 4.78 12.93 2.20
C LEU A 106 4.02 14.11 1.54
N PRO A 107 4.04 15.35 2.08
CA PRO A 107 3.40 16.49 1.40
C PRO A 107 4.02 16.80 0.03
N VAL A 108 5.36 16.82 -0.06
CA VAL A 108 6.06 17.06 -1.34
C VAL A 108 5.78 15.93 -2.33
N MET A 109 5.70 14.69 -1.86
CA MET A 109 5.32 13.54 -2.69
C MET A 109 3.92 13.72 -3.28
N ALA A 110 2.96 14.18 -2.46
CA ALA A 110 1.59 14.44 -2.91
C ALA A 110 1.53 15.54 -3.98
N ASP A 111 2.25 16.64 -3.79
CA ASP A 111 2.34 17.72 -4.79
C ASP A 111 2.89 17.21 -6.13
N ARG A 112 3.93 16.36 -6.09
CA ARG A 112 4.52 15.77 -7.30
C ARG A 112 3.59 14.78 -7.99
N ILE A 113 2.87 13.94 -7.25
CA ILE A 113 1.84 13.04 -7.80
C ILE A 113 0.74 13.84 -8.53
N ILE A 114 0.29 14.96 -7.96
CA ILE A 114 -0.73 15.83 -8.57
C ILE A 114 -0.23 16.40 -9.90
N VAL A 115 1.04 16.80 -9.98
CA VAL A 115 1.64 17.28 -11.23
C VAL A 115 1.76 16.16 -12.26
N ALA A 116 2.24 14.99 -11.85
CA ALA A 116 2.42 13.82 -12.72
C ALA A 116 1.09 13.27 -13.25
N SER A 117 -0.01 13.41 -12.50
CA SER A 117 -1.35 12.94 -12.89
C SER A 117 -2.10 13.85 -13.88
N LYS A 118 -1.51 14.99 -14.26
CA LYS A 118 -2.10 15.95 -15.22
C LYS A 118 -1.55 15.81 -16.65
N GLN A 119 -0.62 14.90 -16.87
CA GLN A 119 -0.03 14.56 -18.18
C GLN A 119 -0.79 13.43 -18.84
#